data_AF-A0A2C5Y6E2-F1
#
_entry.id   AF-A0A2C5Y6E2-F1
#
_cell.length_a   1.000
_cell.length_b   1.000
_cell.length_c   1.000
_cell.angle_alpha   90.00
_cell.angle_beta   90.00
_cell.angle_gamma   90.00
#
_symmetry.space_group_name_H-M   'P 1'
#
loop_
_entity.id
_entity.type
_entity.pdbx_description
1 polymer ?
#
loop_
_entity_poly.entity_id
_entity_poly.type
_entity_poly.pdbx_seq_one_letter_code
_entity_poly.pdbx_strand_id
1 'polypeptide(L)'
;MSSHSLMTRLLACLTLFSIVIATTQQPAHTPDNKTGSRPFWAIAHRVLDRAGVKAAMHHGANAIETDARAWKGQGWWADHDGLIWSSGDKMKDLLTAVADARLAGKPIGWVWFDLKDPDECGADEAVCNIETLRMMARSILQPVGVRSLWGFSGPDAKGRAFNVIRDGLNEYEAIGIDGLGKGLVGEGGISVDQAERIFEQGRHVDLSQRVWTKGYALPGLKMGSCNSSEVDAHSMGICPQVLRGIQSKAFGKVFAWTVSHGNRAEATSLMNAGVDGLIYGFVMSDYADDAESRAAFKILADWVHDKTNHRYFATVNDRPW
;
A
#
# COMPACT_ATOMS: atom_id res chain seq x y z
N MET A 1 -23.60 -10.97 -82.87
CA MET A 1 -22.66 -12.11 -82.79
C MET A 1 -21.35 -11.52 -82.28
N SER A 2 -21.02 -11.72 -81.00
CA SER A 2 -19.97 -12.65 -80.52
C SER A 2 -18.60 -12.37 -81.14
N SER A 3 -17.45 -12.29 -80.47
CA SER A 3 -17.00 -12.33 -79.07
C SER A 3 -15.46 -12.10 -79.15
N HIS A 4 -14.80 -11.93 -77.99
CA HIS A 4 -13.34 -12.04 -77.76
C HIS A 4 -12.50 -10.82 -78.20
N SER A 5 -11.44 -10.39 -77.50
CA SER A 5 -10.84 -10.73 -76.21
C SER A 5 -9.63 -9.79 -75.99
N LEU A 6 -9.40 -9.42 -74.74
CA LEU A 6 -8.10 -9.17 -74.08
C LEU A 6 -7.21 -7.94 -74.39
N MET A 7 -6.95 -7.25 -73.28
CA MET A 7 -5.64 -6.79 -72.78
C MET A 7 -4.96 -5.58 -73.45
N THR A 8 -5.31 -4.40 -72.95
CA THR A 8 -4.46 -3.20 -72.99
C THR A 8 -3.56 -3.19 -71.74
N ARG A 9 -2.24 -3.16 -71.96
CA ARG A 9 -1.21 -2.98 -70.92
C ARG A 9 -1.29 -1.57 -70.35
N LEU A 10 -1.43 -1.42 -69.03
CA LEU A 10 -1.19 -0.16 -68.33
C LEU A 10 0.16 -0.21 -67.61
N LEU A 11 1.00 0.80 -67.87
CA LEU A 11 2.25 1.07 -67.16
C LEU A 11 1.95 1.36 -65.67
N ALA A 12 2.61 0.62 -64.78
CA ALA A 12 2.67 0.96 -63.36
C ALA A 12 3.87 1.89 -63.10
N CYS A 13 3.60 3.11 -62.64
CA CYS A 13 4.58 3.96 -61.97
C CYS A 13 4.95 3.33 -60.62
N LEU A 14 6.17 2.80 -60.51
CA LEU A 14 6.77 2.43 -59.24
C LEU A 14 7.25 3.71 -58.52
N THR A 15 6.45 4.23 -57.59
CA THR A 15 6.94 5.12 -56.54
C THR A 15 7.46 4.26 -55.39
N LEU A 16 8.78 4.18 -55.26
CA LEU A 16 9.47 3.66 -54.08
C LEU A 16 9.20 4.59 -52.90
N PHE A 17 8.28 4.20 -52.01
CA PHE A 17 8.24 4.71 -50.64
C PHE A 17 9.28 3.94 -49.83
N SER A 18 10.45 4.53 -49.61
CA SER A 18 11.38 4.06 -48.59
C SER A 18 10.78 4.38 -47.21
N ILE A 19 10.26 3.35 -46.54
CA ILE A 19 9.91 3.43 -45.11
C ILE A 19 11.23 3.51 -44.34
N VAL A 20 11.59 4.70 -43.87
CA VAL A 20 12.62 4.85 -42.83
C VAL A 20 11.97 4.46 -41.51
N ILE A 21 12.16 3.21 -41.10
CA ILE A 21 11.88 2.79 -39.72
C ILE A 21 13.00 3.39 -38.87
N ALA A 22 12.74 4.55 -38.27
CA ALA A 22 13.55 5.04 -37.17
C ALA A 22 13.30 4.10 -35.98
N THR A 23 14.09 3.04 -35.87
CA THR A 23 14.18 2.26 -34.63
C THR A 23 14.81 3.14 -33.57
N THR A 24 14.00 3.84 -32.80
CA THR A 24 14.42 4.35 -31.50
C THR A 24 14.72 3.14 -30.63
N GLN A 25 15.98 2.70 -30.62
CA GLN A 25 16.50 1.84 -29.57
C GLN A 25 16.44 2.66 -28.29
N GLN A 26 15.34 2.51 -27.55
CA GLN A 26 15.37 2.77 -26.11
C GLN A 26 16.56 1.98 -25.56
N PRO A 27 17.49 2.61 -24.83
CA PRO A 27 18.49 1.83 -24.12
C PRO A 27 17.73 0.85 -23.23
N ALA A 28 18.00 -0.44 -23.41
CA ALA A 28 17.51 -1.47 -22.52
C ALA A 28 18.04 -1.12 -21.13
N HIS A 29 17.19 -0.52 -20.30
CA HIS A 29 17.42 -0.43 -18.88
C HIS A 29 17.32 -1.86 -18.34
N THR A 30 18.47 -2.49 -18.21
CA THR A 30 18.63 -3.69 -17.39
C THR A 30 18.14 -3.31 -15.99
N PRO A 31 17.14 -4.00 -15.42
CA PRO A 31 16.88 -3.84 -13.99
C PRO A 31 18.18 -4.13 -13.27
N ASP A 32 18.64 -3.21 -12.43
CA ASP A 32 19.72 -3.45 -11.48
C ASP A 32 19.17 -4.45 -10.46
N ASN A 33 19.05 -5.71 -10.88
CA ASN A 33 18.77 -6.85 -10.04
C ASN A 33 20.04 -7.06 -9.23
N LYS A 34 20.24 -6.22 -8.21
CA LYS A 34 21.17 -6.48 -7.13
C LYS A 34 20.71 -7.78 -6.48
N THR A 35 21.28 -8.89 -6.95
CA THR A 35 20.93 -10.24 -6.55
C THR A 35 20.97 -10.35 -5.02
N GLY A 36 19.80 -10.54 -4.40
CA GLY A 36 19.65 -10.65 -2.94
C GLY A 36 19.26 -9.37 -2.19
N SER A 37 19.20 -8.20 -2.84
CA SER A 37 18.68 -6.97 -2.22
C SER A 37 17.15 -6.93 -2.27
N ARG A 38 16.50 -6.50 -1.18
CA ARG A 38 15.03 -6.46 -1.05
C ARG A 38 14.49 -5.03 -1.01
N PRO A 39 13.38 -4.74 -1.72
CA PRO A 39 12.74 -3.44 -1.65
C PRO A 39 12.16 -3.17 -0.25
N PHE A 40 12.17 -1.91 0.16
CA PHE A 40 11.63 -1.43 1.42
C PHE A 40 10.62 -0.30 1.21
N TRP A 41 9.45 -0.42 1.81
CA TRP A 41 8.38 0.57 1.70
C TRP A 41 8.42 1.55 2.87
N ALA A 42 8.66 2.83 2.57
CA ALA A 42 8.50 3.95 3.48
C ALA A 42 7.09 4.51 3.30
N ILE A 43 6.21 4.17 4.24
CA ILE A 43 4.77 4.45 4.17
C ILE A 43 4.50 5.68 5.03
N ALA A 44 4.10 6.81 4.44
CA ALA A 44 3.75 8.00 5.22
C ALA A 44 2.44 7.75 5.99
N HIS A 45 2.46 7.95 7.31
CA HIS A 45 1.35 7.71 8.23
C HIS A 45 0.28 8.79 8.15
N ARG A 46 -0.99 8.41 8.16
CA ARG A 46 -2.14 9.31 8.36
C ARG A 46 -2.12 10.49 7.38
N VAL A 47 -1.96 10.19 6.10
CA VAL A 47 -2.03 11.18 5.03
C VAL A 47 -3.50 11.42 4.71
N LEU A 48 -4.06 12.54 5.16
CA LEU A 48 -5.51 12.80 5.05
C LEU A 48 -5.90 13.84 4.01
N ASP A 49 -4.94 14.57 3.42
CA ASP A 49 -5.26 15.58 2.40
C ASP A 49 -4.19 15.67 1.30
N ARG A 50 -4.50 16.47 0.28
CA ARG A 50 -3.60 16.76 -0.85
C ARG A 50 -2.26 17.36 -0.41
N ALA A 51 -2.22 18.15 0.65
CA ALA A 51 -1.00 18.76 1.16
C ALA A 51 -0.08 17.71 1.80
N GLY A 52 -0.66 16.78 2.56
CA GLY A 52 0.01 15.61 3.11
C GLY A 52 0.58 14.70 2.03
N VAL A 53 -0.16 14.46 0.93
CA VAL A 53 0.38 13.71 -0.23
C VAL A 53 1.62 14.41 -0.79
N LYS A 54 1.53 15.73 -1.02
CA LYS A 54 2.66 16.51 -1.52
C LYS A 54 3.87 16.44 -0.58
N ALA A 55 3.64 16.59 0.73
CA ALA A 55 4.69 16.51 1.75
C ALA A 55 5.34 15.12 1.78
N ALA A 56 4.55 14.05 1.80
CA ALA A 56 5.04 12.67 1.79
C ALA A 56 5.94 12.40 0.58
N MET A 57 5.52 12.85 -0.61
CA MET A 57 6.31 12.71 -1.84
C MET A 57 7.56 13.57 -1.87
N HIS A 58 7.54 14.73 -1.22
CA HIS A 58 8.71 15.59 -1.07
C HIS A 58 9.73 14.98 -0.11
N HIS A 59 9.28 14.33 0.96
CA HIS A 59 10.14 13.67 1.94
C HIS A 59 10.72 12.34 1.43
N GLY A 60 10.11 11.72 0.42
CA GLY A 60 10.63 10.50 -0.20
C GLY A 60 9.84 9.23 0.14
N ALA A 61 8.61 9.37 0.65
CA ALA A 61 7.70 8.23 0.77
C ALA A 61 7.45 7.59 -0.60
N ASN A 62 7.39 6.26 -0.62
CA ASN A 62 7.04 5.46 -1.80
C ASN A 62 5.70 4.73 -1.63
N ALA A 63 5.02 4.96 -0.51
CA ALA A 63 3.64 4.59 -0.25
C ALA A 63 3.03 5.57 0.78
N ILE A 64 1.72 5.60 0.89
CA ILE A 64 1.02 6.32 1.96
C ILE A 64 0.02 5.40 2.64
N GLU A 65 -0.29 5.70 3.90
CA GLU A 65 -1.45 5.19 4.60
C GLU A 65 -2.43 6.35 4.82
N THR A 66 -3.71 6.07 4.61
CA THR A 66 -4.81 7.01 4.74
C THR A 66 -5.99 6.34 5.42
N ASP A 67 -6.55 7.03 6.41
CA ASP A 67 -7.69 6.54 7.17
C ASP A 67 -8.97 6.69 6.34
N ALA A 68 -9.54 5.59 5.89
CA ALA A 68 -10.75 5.59 5.08
C ALA A 68 -11.98 5.42 5.97
N ARG A 69 -12.80 6.47 6.04
CA ARG A 69 -14.05 6.48 6.81
C ARG A 69 -15.28 6.74 5.94
N ALA A 70 -16.30 5.93 6.13
CA ALA A 70 -17.59 6.07 5.51
C ALA A 70 -18.46 7.07 6.29
N TRP A 71 -18.84 8.17 5.64
CA TRP A 71 -19.81 9.11 6.17
C TRP A 71 -21.15 8.90 5.48
N LYS A 72 -22.15 8.41 6.23
CA LYS A 72 -23.51 8.17 5.71
C LYS A 72 -24.06 9.40 5.00
N GLY A 73 -24.52 9.19 3.77
CA GLY A 73 -25.05 10.25 2.90
C GLY A 73 -24.01 11.21 2.31
N GLN A 74 -22.72 11.12 2.69
CA GLN A 74 -21.66 12.03 2.24
C GLN A 74 -20.53 11.33 1.47
N GLY A 75 -20.39 10.02 1.65
CA GLY A 75 -19.42 9.18 0.97
C GLY A 75 -18.15 8.93 1.77
N TRP A 76 -17.06 8.62 1.09
CA TRP A 76 -15.78 8.29 1.73
C TRP A 76 -14.89 9.51 1.91
N TRP A 77 -14.36 9.65 3.12
CA TRP A 77 -13.43 10.71 3.51
C TRP A 77 -12.15 10.10 4.05
N ALA A 78 -11.07 10.87 3.91
CA ALA A 78 -9.84 10.60 4.62
C ALA A 78 -9.97 11.17 6.05
N ASP A 79 -10.33 10.32 7.01
CA ASP A 79 -10.69 10.73 8.36
C ASP A 79 -10.45 9.63 9.39
N HIS A 80 -9.51 9.90 10.29
CA HIS A 80 -9.15 8.97 11.35
C HIS A 80 -10.20 8.92 12.47
N ASP A 81 -10.66 10.08 12.93
CA ASP A 81 -11.35 10.22 14.23
C ASP A 81 -12.87 10.20 14.11
N GLY A 82 -13.44 10.42 12.92
CA GLY A 82 -14.89 10.42 12.73
C GLY A 82 -15.60 11.62 13.36
N LEU A 83 -14.89 12.72 13.55
CA LEU A 83 -15.41 13.97 14.07
C LEU A 83 -15.59 14.96 12.91
N ILE A 84 -16.60 15.84 13.02
CA ILE A 84 -16.92 16.82 11.97
C ILE A 84 -15.73 17.75 11.62
N TRP A 85 -14.76 17.88 12.51
CA TRP A 85 -13.56 18.71 12.34
C TRP A 85 -12.26 17.90 12.17
N SER A 86 -12.30 16.57 12.16
CA SER A 86 -11.12 15.71 11.95
C SER A 86 -10.95 15.23 10.51
N SER A 87 -11.97 15.42 9.67
CA SER A 87 -11.91 14.99 8.28
C SER A 87 -10.90 15.84 7.49
N GLY A 88 -9.99 15.16 6.80
CA GLY A 88 -9.22 15.73 5.72
C GLY A 88 -10.05 15.86 4.44
N ASP A 89 -9.43 15.55 3.30
CA ASP A 89 -10.09 15.63 2.00
C ASP A 89 -11.12 14.50 1.81
N LYS A 90 -12.07 14.71 0.89
CA LYS A 90 -12.84 13.60 0.31
C LYS A 90 -11.88 12.60 -0.31
N MET A 91 -12.18 11.31 -0.19
CA MET A 91 -11.28 10.26 -0.67
C MET A 91 -10.96 10.41 -2.17
N LYS A 92 -11.94 10.82 -2.99
CA LYS A 92 -11.73 11.11 -4.42
C LYS A 92 -10.62 12.13 -4.66
N ASP A 93 -10.60 13.20 -3.88
CA ASP A 93 -9.67 14.31 -4.03
C ASP A 93 -8.25 13.90 -3.60
N LEU A 94 -8.13 13.16 -2.49
CA LEU A 94 -6.87 12.60 -2.03
C LEU A 94 -6.29 11.61 -3.06
N LEU A 95 -7.11 10.69 -3.57
CA LEU A 95 -6.67 9.72 -4.58
C LEU A 95 -6.28 10.38 -5.91
N THR A 96 -6.94 11.47 -6.27
CA THR A 96 -6.56 12.28 -7.44
C THR A 96 -5.17 12.88 -7.24
N ALA A 97 -4.87 13.44 -6.06
CA ALA A 97 -3.51 13.93 -5.76
C ALA A 97 -2.45 12.84 -5.78
N VAL A 98 -2.77 11.62 -5.32
CA VAL A 98 -1.86 10.47 -5.44
C VAL A 98 -1.59 10.14 -6.91
N ALA A 99 -2.64 10.08 -7.73
CA ALA A 99 -2.50 9.82 -9.15
C ALA A 99 -1.69 10.91 -9.87
N ASP A 100 -1.92 12.18 -9.55
CA ASP A 100 -1.16 13.31 -10.08
C ASP A 100 0.32 13.24 -9.67
N ALA A 101 0.61 12.91 -8.41
CA ALA A 101 1.98 12.71 -7.95
C ALA A 101 2.67 11.59 -8.72
N ARG A 102 1.96 10.48 -8.96
CA ARG A 102 2.47 9.36 -9.76
C ARG A 102 2.78 9.78 -11.20
N LEU A 103 1.86 10.48 -11.86
CA LEU A 103 2.03 11.00 -13.21
C LEU A 103 3.16 12.02 -13.31
N ALA A 104 3.41 12.77 -12.23
CA ALA A 104 4.55 13.67 -12.08
C ALA A 104 5.89 12.94 -11.79
N GLY A 105 5.92 11.61 -11.88
CA GLY A 105 7.14 10.80 -11.73
C GLY A 105 7.54 10.51 -10.29
N LYS A 106 6.67 10.75 -9.31
CA LYS A 106 6.94 10.37 -7.90
C LYS A 106 6.89 8.85 -7.73
N PRO A 107 7.65 8.29 -6.76
CA PRO A 107 7.84 6.86 -6.61
C PRO A 107 6.69 6.15 -5.88
N ILE A 108 5.54 6.80 -5.68
CA ILE A 108 4.39 6.19 -5.00
C ILE A 108 3.90 4.95 -5.75
N GLY A 109 4.02 3.79 -5.11
CA GLY A 109 3.61 2.51 -5.68
C GLY A 109 2.21 2.07 -5.26
N TRP A 110 1.76 2.48 -4.06
CA TRP A 110 0.48 2.04 -3.51
C TRP A 110 -0.03 2.93 -2.37
N VAL A 111 -1.33 2.77 -2.08
CA VAL A 111 -2.06 3.40 -0.97
C VAL A 111 -2.58 2.32 -0.04
N TRP A 112 -2.30 2.45 1.26
CA TRP A 112 -2.97 1.70 2.33
C TRP A 112 -4.24 2.46 2.73
N PHE A 113 -5.40 1.83 2.56
CA PHE A 113 -6.66 2.31 3.10
C PHE A 113 -6.87 1.68 4.49
N ASP A 114 -6.59 2.41 5.58
CA ASP A 114 -6.93 1.94 6.92
C ASP A 114 -8.44 2.13 7.14
N LEU A 115 -9.20 1.05 6.95
CA LEU A 115 -10.66 1.09 6.95
C LEU A 115 -11.17 1.20 8.39
N LYS A 116 -11.70 2.37 8.76
CA LYS A 116 -12.16 2.64 10.13
C LYS A 116 -13.53 2.05 10.43
N ASP A 117 -14.41 2.02 9.44
CA ASP A 117 -15.79 1.59 9.56
C ASP A 117 -16.30 0.96 8.25
N PRO A 118 -15.64 -0.10 7.75
CA PRO A 118 -15.86 -0.64 6.42
C PRO A 118 -17.30 -1.13 6.16
N ASP A 119 -18.05 -1.44 7.22
CA ASP A 119 -19.44 -1.91 7.18
C ASP A 119 -20.46 -0.86 7.67
N GLU A 120 -20.09 0.41 7.86
CA GLU A 120 -21.01 1.48 8.27
C GLU A 120 -22.19 1.61 7.30
N CYS A 121 -21.90 1.48 6.00
CA CYS A 121 -22.89 1.52 4.92
C CYS A 121 -23.13 0.13 4.32
N GLY A 122 -24.41 -0.24 4.25
CA GLY A 122 -24.89 -1.48 3.66
C GLY A 122 -24.71 -1.53 2.14
N ALA A 123 -24.99 -2.69 1.54
CA ALA A 123 -24.83 -2.89 0.09
C ALA A 123 -25.65 -1.89 -0.74
N ASP A 124 -26.86 -1.54 -0.28
CA ASP A 124 -27.77 -0.62 -0.97
C ASP A 124 -27.41 0.87 -0.79
N GLU A 125 -26.45 1.19 0.08
CA GLU A 125 -26.00 2.55 0.37
C GLU A 125 -24.79 2.95 -0.48
N ALA A 126 -25.00 2.98 -1.81
CA ALA A 126 -23.95 3.22 -2.81
C ALA A 126 -23.17 4.54 -2.64
N VAL A 127 -23.64 5.48 -1.82
CA VAL A 127 -22.89 6.69 -1.53
C VAL A 127 -21.60 6.39 -0.75
N CYS A 128 -21.64 5.44 0.17
CA CYS A 128 -20.57 5.18 1.16
C CYS A 128 -20.27 3.70 1.39
N ASN A 129 -20.85 2.78 0.61
CA ASN A 129 -20.48 1.36 0.69
C ASN A 129 -19.04 1.09 0.20
N ILE A 130 -18.48 -0.05 0.60
CA ILE A 130 -17.09 -0.43 0.25
C ILE A 130 -16.88 -0.60 -1.27
N GLU A 131 -17.91 -1.04 -2.00
CA GLU A 131 -17.87 -1.23 -3.44
C GLU A 131 -17.52 0.08 -4.16
N THR A 132 -18.10 1.18 -3.69
CA THR A 132 -17.89 2.52 -4.24
C THR A 132 -16.49 3.02 -3.95
N LEU A 133 -15.95 2.80 -2.75
CA LEU A 133 -14.55 3.11 -2.45
C LEU A 133 -13.60 2.32 -3.36
N ARG A 134 -13.83 1.01 -3.49
CA ARG A 134 -13.01 0.15 -4.35
C ARG A 134 -13.08 0.59 -5.81
N MET A 135 -14.29 0.84 -6.33
CA MET A 135 -14.46 1.33 -7.70
C MET A 135 -13.74 2.65 -7.93
N MET A 136 -13.82 3.57 -6.98
CA MET A 136 -13.11 4.85 -7.01
C MET A 136 -11.60 4.64 -7.06
N ALA A 137 -11.03 3.84 -6.15
CA ALA A 137 -9.61 3.51 -6.14
C ALA A 137 -9.15 2.86 -7.45
N ARG A 138 -9.92 1.89 -7.97
CA ARG A 138 -9.66 1.26 -9.27
C ARG A 138 -9.62 2.28 -10.40
N SER A 139 -10.61 3.17 -10.47
CA SER A 139 -10.75 4.13 -11.57
C SER A 139 -9.67 5.21 -11.57
N ILE A 140 -9.12 5.56 -10.40
CA ILE A 140 -8.17 6.66 -10.25
C ILE A 140 -6.72 6.15 -10.20
N LEU A 141 -6.45 5.11 -9.39
CA LEU A 141 -5.09 4.67 -9.09
C LEU A 141 -4.53 3.67 -10.10
N GLN A 142 -5.33 2.69 -10.53
CA GLN A 142 -4.82 1.60 -11.38
C GLN A 142 -4.36 2.07 -12.77
N PRO A 143 -5.03 3.02 -13.45
CA PRO A 143 -4.56 3.52 -14.75
C PRO A 143 -3.16 4.15 -14.72
N VAL A 144 -2.74 4.65 -13.56
CA VAL A 144 -1.40 5.25 -13.35
C VAL A 144 -0.42 4.28 -12.67
N GLY A 145 -0.84 3.04 -12.46
CA GLY A 145 -0.03 1.97 -11.89
C GLY A 145 0.11 2.02 -10.36
N VAL A 146 -0.72 2.78 -9.65
CA VAL A 146 -0.76 2.79 -8.18
C VAL A 146 -1.70 1.69 -7.70
N ARG A 147 -1.23 0.89 -6.73
CA ARG A 147 -1.94 -0.26 -6.18
C ARG A 147 -2.66 0.07 -4.87
N SER A 148 -3.53 -0.81 -4.39
CA SER A 148 -4.37 -0.57 -3.21
C SER A 148 -4.25 -1.70 -2.18
N LEU A 149 -3.85 -1.37 -0.97
CA LEU A 149 -3.89 -2.28 0.18
C LEU A 149 -5.13 -1.96 1.03
N TRP A 150 -6.06 -2.90 1.12
CA TRP A 150 -7.26 -2.78 1.94
C TRP A 150 -6.95 -3.25 3.36
N GLY A 151 -6.71 -2.30 4.27
CA GLY A 151 -6.37 -2.58 5.66
C GLY A 151 -7.62 -2.75 6.52
N PHE A 152 -7.75 -3.92 7.14
CA PHE A 152 -8.80 -4.21 8.13
C PHE A 152 -8.18 -4.37 9.50
N SER A 153 -8.82 -3.82 10.53
CA SER A 153 -8.54 -4.24 11.90
C SER A 153 -8.91 -5.72 12.07
N GLY A 154 -8.23 -6.45 12.95
CA GLY A 154 -8.57 -7.84 13.26
C GLY A 154 -10.07 -8.10 13.49
N PRO A 155 -10.77 -7.27 14.30
CA PRO A 155 -12.22 -7.37 14.46
C PRO A 155 -13.06 -7.16 13.19
N ASP A 156 -12.59 -6.34 12.24
CA ASP A 156 -13.32 -6.03 11.00
C ASP A 156 -13.02 -7.02 9.86
N ALA A 157 -11.97 -7.85 10.01
CA ALA A 157 -11.56 -8.88 9.06
C ALA A 157 -12.48 -10.13 9.01
N LYS A 158 -13.79 -9.91 9.10
CA LYS A 158 -14.86 -10.91 9.01
C LYS A 158 -16.19 -10.33 8.51
N GLY A 159 -16.24 -9.01 8.37
CA GLY A 159 -17.43 -8.26 7.98
C GLY A 159 -17.84 -8.42 6.52
N ARG A 160 -18.93 -7.76 6.13
CA ARG A 160 -19.44 -7.81 4.75
C ARG A 160 -18.39 -7.23 3.81
N ALA A 161 -17.83 -6.09 4.15
CA ALA A 161 -16.84 -5.40 3.35
C ALA A 161 -15.56 -6.21 3.17
N PHE A 162 -15.09 -6.90 4.22
CA PHE A 162 -13.97 -7.83 4.11
C PHE A 162 -14.26 -8.92 3.05
N ASN A 163 -15.43 -9.55 3.11
CA ASN A 163 -15.83 -10.57 2.14
C ASN A 163 -15.91 -10.00 0.71
N VAL A 164 -16.50 -8.81 0.54
CA VAL A 164 -16.59 -8.14 -0.78
C VAL A 164 -15.22 -7.85 -1.36
N ILE A 165 -14.28 -7.34 -0.56
CA ILE A 165 -12.91 -7.09 -1.00
C ILE A 165 -12.23 -8.41 -1.34
N ARG A 166 -12.21 -9.38 -0.42
CA ARG A 166 -11.62 -10.72 -0.60
C ARG A 166 -12.09 -11.39 -1.88
N ASP A 167 -13.40 -11.40 -2.11
CA ASP A 167 -14.00 -12.18 -3.18
C ASP A 167 -13.82 -11.52 -4.56
N GLY A 168 -13.41 -10.25 -4.59
CA GLY A 168 -13.29 -9.46 -5.80
C GLY A 168 -11.89 -8.87 -6.06
N LEU A 169 -10.84 -9.31 -5.35
CA LEU A 169 -9.48 -8.82 -5.56
C LEU A 169 -9.03 -8.97 -7.03
N ASN A 170 -8.27 -7.99 -7.51
CA ASN A 170 -7.51 -8.09 -8.76
C ASN A 170 -6.00 -7.95 -8.50
N GLU A 171 -5.18 -8.05 -9.55
CA GLU A 171 -3.71 -8.01 -9.42
C GLU A 171 -3.13 -6.71 -8.83
N TYR A 172 -3.92 -5.63 -8.77
CA TYR A 172 -3.53 -4.31 -8.22
C TYR A 172 -3.96 -4.14 -6.77
N GLU A 173 -4.51 -5.18 -6.14
CA GLU A 173 -5.10 -5.09 -4.81
C GLU A 173 -4.56 -6.17 -3.88
N ALA A 174 -4.47 -5.87 -2.60
CA ALA A 174 -4.15 -6.81 -1.54
C ALA A 174 -4.99 -6.51 -0.29
N ILE A 175 -5.01 -7.44 0.66
CA ILE A 175 -5.68 -7.28 1.95
C ILE A 175 -4.62 -7.28 3.06
N GLY A 176 -4.70 -6.26 3.91
CA GLY A 176 -3.97 -6.17 5.15
C GLY A 176 -4.88 -6.52 6.32
N ILE A 177 -4.39 -7.33 7.25
CA ILE A 177 -5.02 -7.49 8.55
C ILE A 177 -4.08 -6.94 9.61
N ASP A 178 -4.58 -6.01 10.43
CA ASP A 178 -3.85 -5.44 11.56
C ASP A 178 -4.14 -6.15 12.88
N GLY A 179 -3.08 -6.45 13.63
CA GLY A 179 -3.15 -7.18 14.88
C GLY A 179 -3.39 -6.33 16.14
N LEU A 180 -3.32 -5.00 16.12
CA LEU A 180 -3.46 -4.21 17.35
C LEU A 180 -4.85 -4.33 17.96
N GLY A 181 -5.90 -4.32 17.13
CA GLY A 181 -7.29 -4.20 17.57
C GLY A 181 -7.77 -2.75 17.53
N LYS A 182 -8.90 -2.46 18.18
CA LYS A 182 -9.53 -1.13 18.17
C LYS A 182 -9.06 -0.25 19.33
N GLY A 183 -8.88 1.04 19.03
CA GLY A 183 -8.54 2.08 20.01
C GLY A 183 -7.15 1.93 20.64
N LEU A 184 -6.84 2.82 21.60
CA LEU A 184 -5.53 2.88 22.23
C LEU A 184 -5.21 1.63 23.08
N VAL A 185 -6.20 0.93 23.63
CA VAL A 185 -5.92 -0.28 24.41
C VAL A 185 -5.67 -1.50 23.54
N GLY A 186 -6.04 -1.47 22.25
CA GLY A 186 -5.93 -2.61 21.33
C GLY A 186 -7.02 -3.66 21.61
N GLU A 187 -8.25 -3.20 21.84
CA GLU A 187 -9.37 -4.09 22.16
C GLU A 187 -9.69 -5.00 20.98
N GLY A 188 -9.82 -6.30 21.24
CA GLY A 188 -10.07 -7.29 20.20
C GLY A 188 -8.89 -7.49 19.24
N GLY A 189 -7.68 -7.06 19.61
CA GLY A 189 -6.47 -7.37 18.86
C GLY A 189 -6.29 -8.87 18.66
N ILE A 190 -5.78 -9.25 17.49
CA ILE A 190 -5.60 -10.65 17.11
C ILE A 190 -4.12 -10.98 16.92
N SER A 191 -3.80 -12.27 17.04
CA SER A 191 -2.48 -12.80 16.73
C SER A 191 -2.31 -13.05 15.24
N VAL A 192 -1.07 -13.21 14.83
CA VAL A 192 -0.71 -13.58 13.47
C VAL A 192 -1.35 -14.91 13.05
N ASP A 193 -1.38 -15.94 13.90
CA ASP A 193 -2.04 -17.22 13.55
C ASP A 193 -3.56 -17.06 13.38
N GLN A 194 -4.18 -16.13 14.13
CA GLN A 194 -5.59 -15.82 13.94
C GLN A 194 -5.81 -15.16 12.58
N ALA A 195 -4.93 -14.23 12.17
CA ALA A 195 -4.99 -13.62 10.85
C ALA A 195 -4.74 -14.63 9.72
N GLU A 196 -3.81 -15.57 9.89
CA GLU A 196 -3.58 -16.67 8.95
C GLU A 196 -4.86 -17.48 8.74
N ARG A 197 -5.51 -17.90 9.84
CA ARG A 197 -6.78 -18.64 9.79
C ARG A 197 -7.90 -17.86 9.11
N ILE A 198 -7.93 -16.52 9.23
CA ILE A 198 -8.90 -15.69 8.52
C ILE A 198 -8.69 -15.79 7.00
N PHE A 199 -7.44 -15.74 6.52
CA PHE A 199 -7.14 -15.89 5.10
C PHE A 199 -7.37 -17.30 4.55
N GLU A 200 -7.38 -18.31 5.42
CA GLU A 200 -7.72 -19.70 5.07
C GLU A 200 -9.23 -19.94 4.99
N GLN A 201 -10.05 -18.99 5.45
CA GLN A 201 -11.50 -19.08 5.42
C GLN A 201 -12.11 -18.37 4.21
N GLY A 202 -13.10 -19.02 3.58
CA GLY A 202 -13.82 -18.47 2.43
C GLY A 202 -13.06 -18.63 1.12
N ARG A 203 -13.13 -17.64 0.23
CA ARG A 203 -12.46 -17.69 -1.07
C ARG A 203 -10.95 -17.57 -0.90
N HIS A 204 -10.21 -18.33 -1.71
CA HIS A 204 -8.75 -18.24 -1.76
C HIS A 204 -8.27 -16.83 -2.05
N VAL A 205 -7.36 -16.33 -1.20
CA VAL A 205 -6.53 -15.14 -1.45
C VAL A 205 -5.11 -15.62 -1.74
N ASP A 206 -4.53 -15.19 -2.84
CA ASP A 206 -3.16 -15.56 -3.20
C ASP A 206 -2.18 -15.09 -2.11
N LEU A 207 -1.18 -15.91 -1.82
CA LEU A 207 -0.21 -15.64 -0.75
C LEU A 207 0.41 -14.24 -0.87
N SER A 208 0.72 -13.80 -2.10
CA SER A 208 1.35 -12.49 -2.30
C SER A 208 0.42 -11.33 -1.91
N GLN A 209 -0.90 -11.49 -2.04
CA GLN A 209 -1.93 -10.49 -1.71
C GLN A 209 -2.34 -10.50 -0.23
N ARG A 210 -1.72 -11.35 0.60
CA ARG A 210 -1.93 -11.38 2.06
C ARG A 210 -0.87 -10.54 2.74
N VAL A 211 -1.30 -9.53 3.49
CA VAL A 211 -0.40 -8.65 4.25
C VAL A 211 -0.75 -8.74 5.73
N TRP A 212 0.29 -8.97 6.55
CA TRP A 212 0.19 -8.87 8.01
C TRP A 212 0.77 -7.56 8.49
N THR A 213 0.08 -6.92 9.43
CA THR A 213 0.53 -5.66 9.99
C THR A 213 0.37 -5.66 11.50
N LYS A 214 1.33 -5.04 12.19
CA LYS A 214 1.26 -4.90 13.65
C LYS A 214 1.99 -3.65 14.08
N GLY A 215 1.35 -2.89 14.96
CA GLY A 215 1.92 -1.66 15.46
C GLY A 215 1.26 -1.13 16.70
N TYR A 216 1.74 0.02 17.15
CA TYR A 216 1.13 0.78 18.24
C TYR A 216 1.57 2.24 18.24
N ALA A 217 0.72 3.14 18.72
CA ALA A 217 1.03 4.57 18.85
C ALA A 217 2.25 4.84 19.76
N LEU A 218 2.43 4.03 20.81
CA LEU A 218 3.56 4.13 21.73
C LEU A 218 4.38 2.84 21.71
N PRO A 219 5.16 2.56 20.65
CA PRO A 219 5.73 1.25 20.39
C PRO A 219 6.58 0.73 21.56
N GLY A 220 7.32 1.60 22.26
CA GLY A 220 8.12 1.22 23.43
C GLY A 220 7.33 0.53 24.56
N LEU A 221 6.02 0.75 24.69
CA LEU A 221 5.18 0.11 25.70
C LEU A 221 4.76 -1.32 25.34
N LYS A 222 4.73 -1.65 24.03
CA LYS A 222 4.20 -2.94 23.53
C LYS A 222 5.18 -3.66 22.60
N MET A 223 6.43 -3.19 22.50
CA MET A 223 7.39 -3.67 21.52
C MET A 223 7.67 -5.17 21.65
N GLY A 224 7.95 -5.64 22.87
CA GLY A 224 8.46 -6.99 23.10
C GLY A 224 9.87 -7.20 22.52
N SER A 225 10.39 -8.43 22.59
CA SER A 225 11.71 -8.77 22.05
C SER A 225 11.66 -9.00 20.54
N CYS A 226 12.65 -8.46 19.82
CA CYS A 226 12.93 -8.77 18.42
C CYS A 226 13.97 -9.89 18.24
N ASN A 227 14.32 -10.60 19.32
CA ASN A 227 15.21 -11.74 19.24
C ASN A 227 14.42 -13.02 18.94
N SER A 228 14.68 -13.65 17.78
CA SER A 228 13.98 -14.87 17.37
C SER A 228 14.13 -16.04 18.34
N SER A 229 15.21 -16.09 19.14
CA SER A 229 15.39 -17.15 20.16
C SER A 229 14.55 -16.93 21.43
N GLU A 230 13.92 -15.76 21.56
CA GLU A 230 13.13 -15.35 22.73
C GLU A 230 11.66 -15.13 22.39
N VAL A 231 11.25 -15.42 21.15
CA VAL A 231 9.86 -15.25 20.72
C VAL A 231 8.99 -16.31 21.38
N ASP A 232 8.31 -15.90 22.45
CA ASP A 232 7.21 -16.67 23.03
C ASP A 232 6.04 -16.77 22.04
N ALA A 233 5.57 -18.01 21.80
CA ALA A 233 4.44 -18.32 20.93
C ALA A 233 3.13 -17.67 21.37
N HIS A 234 3.02 -17.22 22.62
CA HIS A 234 1.85 -16.52 23.14
C HIS A 234 2.00 -14.99 23.24
N SER A 235 3.19 -14.46 22.94
CA SER A 235 3.44 -13.02 23.08
C SER A 235 2.68 -12.21 22.04
N MET A 236 1.87 -11.27 22.52
CA MET A 236 1.09 -10.33 21.68
C MET A 236 1.84 -9.03 21.37
N GLY A 237 3.11 -8.92 21.80
CA GLY A 237 3.96 -7.76 21.53
C GLY A 237 4.18 -7.54 20.03
N ILE A 238 4.54 -6.32 19.66
CA ILE A 238 4.70 -5.92 18.25
C ILE A 238 5.75 -6.79 17.56
N CYS A 239 6.97 -6.85 18.11
CA CYS A 239 8.07 -7.53 17.45
C CYS A 239 7.94 -9.06 17.43
N PRO A 240 7.51 -9.74 18.52
CA PRO A 240 7.20 -11.16 18.49
C PRO A 240 6.17 -11.52 17.40
N GLN A 241 5.09 -10.73 17.26
CA GLN A 241 4.06 -10.96 16.24
C GLN A 241 4.56 -10.67 14.82
N VAL A 242 5.41 -9.66 14.64
CA VAL A 242 6.06 -9.36 13.36
C VAL A 242 7.00 -10.49 12.94
N LEU A 243 7.88 -10.93 13.84
CA LEU A 243 8.81 -12.03 13.57
C LEU A 243 8.09 -13.30 13.17
N ARG A 244 7.02 -13.63 13.88
CA ARG A 244 6.20 -14.81 13.56
C ARG A 244 5.55 -14.70 12.19
N GLY A 245 5.00 -13.55 11.82
CA GLY A 245 4.47 -13.34 10.46
C GLY A 245 5.52 -13.47 9.37
N ILE A 246 6.76 -13.01 9.64
CA ILE A 246 7.88 -13.18 8.71
C ILE A 246 8.31 -14.65 8.61
N GLN A 247 8.30 -15.38 9.72
CA GLN A 247 8.75 -16.77 9.82
C GLN A 247 7.72 -17.76 9.27
N SER A 248 6.43 -17.51 9.45
CA SER A 248 5.37 -18.43 9.03
C SER A 248 5.26 -18.57 7.51
N LYS A 249 5.70 -17.55 6.76
CA LYS A 249 5.57 -17.48 5.29
C LYS A 249 4.12 -17.53 4.81
N ALA A 250 3.16 -17.24 5.70
CA ALA A 250 1.73 -17.20 5.37
C ALA A 250 1.28 -15.84 4.80
N PHE A 251 2.20 -14.87 4.72
CA PHE A 251 1.96 -13.54 4.18
C PHE A 251 2.99 -13.19 3.12
N GLY A 252 2.54 -12.52 2.05
CA GLY A 252 3.39 -11.98 1.00
C GLY A 252 4.23 -10.80 1.49
N LYS A 253 3.69 -10.02 2.44
CA LYS A 253 4.38 -8.90 3.09
C LYS A 253 4.05 -8.81 4.58
N VAL A 254 5.01 -8.30 5.34
CA VAL A 254 4.82 -7.91 6.74
C VAL A 254 5.27 -6.48 6.95
N PHE A 255 4.36 -5.63 7.45
CA PHE A 255 4.63 -4.23 7.79
C PHE A 255 4.44 -3.98 9.27
N ALA A 256 5.04 -2.90 9.78
CA ALA A 256 4.83 -2.45 11.16
C ALA A 256 4.64 -0.93 11.25
N TRP A 257 4.07 -0.47 12.37
CA TRP A 257 3.66 0.92 12.56
C TRP A 257 3.58 1.33 14.05
N THR A 258 3.45 2.61 14.41
CA THR A 258 3.93 3.77 13.65
C THR A 258 5.29 4.17 14.21
N VAL A 259 6.24 4.48 13.34
CA VAL A 259 7.55 5.02 13.73
C VAL A 259 7.51 6.54 13.73
N SER A 260 7.71 7.12 14.90
CA SER A 260 7.95 8.55 15.07
C SER A 260 9.44 8.88 15.10
N HIS A 261 9.76 10.19 15.04
CA HIS A 261 11.13 10.67 15.19
C HIS A 261 11.78 10.25 16.53
N GLY A 262 10.98 9.93 17.55
CA GLY A 262 11.44 9.52 18.88
C GLY A 262 11.72 8.03 19.03
N ASN A 263 11.38 7.18 18.06
CA ASN A 263 11.40 5.72 18.20
C ASN A 263 12.44 5.03 17.30
N ARG A 264 13.64 5.64 17.17
CA ARG A 264 14.71 5.11 16.31
C ARG A 264 15.11 3.68 16.68
N ALA A 265 15.20 3.36 17.97
CA ALA A 265 15.63 2.04 18.43
C ALA A 265 14.61 0.95 18.06
N GLU A 266 13.33 1.23 18.29
CA GLU A 266 12.22 0.34 17.92
C GLU A 266 12.15 0.16 16.40
N ALA A 267 12.22 1.26 15.64
CA ALA A 267 12.24 1.23 14.17
C ALA A 267 13.39 0.37 13.65
N THR A 268 14.61 0.59 14.16
CA THR A 268 15.80 -0.19 13.77
C THR A 268 15.61 -1.68 14.09
N SER A 269 15.00 -1.99 15.23
CA SER A 269 14.75 -3.38 15.64
C SER A 269 13.75 -4.07 14.70
N LEU A 270 12.66 -3.39 14.28
CA LEU A 270 11.70 -3.93 13.31
C LEU A 270 12.32 -4.10 11.92
N MET A 271 13.10 -3.11 11.46
CA MET A 271 13.79 -3.20 10.17
C MET A 271 14.80 -4.34 10.15
N ASN A 272 15.55 -4.55 11.24
CA ASN A 272 16.47 -5.68 11.40
C ASN A 272 15.74 -7.03 11.54
N ALA A 273 14.55 -7.05 12.16
CA ALA A 273 13.68 -8.23 12.21
C ALA A 273 13.20 -8.66 10.82
N GLY A 274 13.22 -7.74 9.86
CA GLY A 274 13.09 -8.05 8.44
C GLY A 274 11.75 -7.67 7.81
N VAL A 275 11.01 -6.72 8.41
CA VAL A 275 9.80 -6.16 7.79
C VAL A 275 10.08 -5.65 6.38
N ASP A 276 9.05 -5.68 5.53
CA ASP A 276 9.11 -5.19 4.15
C ASP A 276 8.92 -3.67 4.05
N GLY A 277 8.54 -3.02 5.15
CA GLY A 277 8.26 -1.59 5.21
C GLY A 277 7.76 -1.16 6.58
N LEU A 278 7.77 0.15 6.79
CA LEU A 278 7.29 0.78 8.01
C LEU A 278 6.41 1.99 7.68
N ILE A 279 5.32 2.10 8.44
CA ILE A 279 4.58 3.35 8.56
C ILE A 279 5.38 4.31 9.44
N TYR A 280 5.59 5.54 8.98
CA TYR A 280 6.34 6.57 9.68
C TYR A 280 5.66 7.93 9.61
N GLY A 281 5.91 8.78 10.61
CA GLY A 281 5.38 10.14 10.66
C GLY A 281 5.07 10.54 12.10
N PHE A 282 4.06 11.38 12.27
CA PHE A 282 3.53 11.69 13.60
C PHE A 282 2.81 10.48 14.20
N VAL A 283 2.74 10.42 15.52
CA VAL A 283 1.96 9.37 16.21
C VAL A 283 0.46 9.67 16.18
N MET A 284 0.08 10.93 16.38
CA MET A 284 -1.29 11.34 16.69
C MET A 284 -1.85 12.42 15.73
N SER A 285 -1.04 12.89 14.79
CA SER A 285 -1.38 14.01 13.91
C SER A 285 -1.29 13.61 12.45
N ASP A 286 -1.98 14.36 11.60
CA ASP A 286 -1.97 14.11 10.16
C ASP A 286 -0.61 14.44 9.56
N TYR A 287 -0.23 13.72 8.51
CA TYR A 287 1.05 13.94 7.85
C TYR A 287 1.15 15.35 7.28
N ALA A 288 2.24 16.04 7.55
CA ALA A 288 2.46 17.41 7.10
C ALA A 288 3.93 17.66 6.71
N ASP A 289 4.18 18.80 6.07
CA ASP A 289 5.52 19.28 5.72
C ASP A 289 6.27 19.78 6.96
N ASP A 290 6.61 18.86 7.86
CA ASP A 290 7.13 19.17 9.19
C ASP A 290 8.50 18.55 9.49
N ALA A 291 9.24 19.16 10.40
CA ALA A 291 10.55 18.69 10.85
C ALA A 291 10.49 17.29 11.48
N GLU A 292 9.45 16.96 12.23
CA GLU A 292 9.27 15.63 12.83
C GLU A 292 9.00 14.56 11.77
N SER A 293 8.19 14.88 10.75
CA SER A 293 7.94 13.96 9.63
C SER A 293 9.22 13.68 8.83
N ARG A 294 10.03 14.72 8.59
CA ARG A 294 11.37 14.57 7.99
C ARG A 294 12.31 13.75 8.87
N ALA A 295 12.31 13.99 10.18
CA ALA A 295 13.16 13.26 11.11
C ALA A 295 12.76 11.78 11.20
N ALA A 296 11.46 11.47 11.19
CA ALA A 296 10.94 10.11 11.11
C ALA A 296 11.36 9.41 9.81
N PHE A 297 11.20 10.07 8.65
CA PHE A 297 11.70 9.53 7.37
C PHE A 297 13.21 9.28 7.41
N LYS A 298 13.98 10.21 7.99
CA LYS A 298 15.44 10.11 8.09
C LYS A 298 15.89 8.84 8.82
N ILE A 299 15.13 8.36 9.81
CA ILE A 299 15.44 7.08 10.48
C ILE A 299 15.47 5.92 9.46
N LEU A 300 14.47 5.84 8.59
CA LEU A 300 14.37 4.82 7.55
C LEU A 300 15.46 5.03 6.48
N ALA A 301 15.66 6.28 6.05
CA ALA A 301 16.65 6.62 5.02
C ALA A 301 18.08 6.29 5.46
N ASP A 302 18.45 6.64 6.70
CA ASP A 302 19.75 6.30 7.29
C ASP A 302 19.94 4.78 7.31
N TRP A 303 18.93 4.03 7.76
CA TRP A 303 19.03 2.57 7.84
C TRP A 303 19.14 1.90 6.46
N VAL A 304 18.33 2.34 5.48
CA VAL A 304 18.43 1.81 4.11
C VAL A 304 19.79 2.15 3.50
N HIS A 305 20.31 3.36 3.76
CA HIS A 305 21.64 3.77 3.31
C HIS A 305 22.76 2.89 3.89
N ASP A 306 22.68 2.56 5.18
CA ASP A 306 23.65 1.67 5.84
C ASP A 306 23.54 0.21 5.38
N LYS A 307 22.47 -0.15 4.67
CA LYS A 307 22.15 -1.50 4.19
C LYS A 307 22.03 -1.60 2.67
N THR A 308 22.66 -0.71 1.90
CA THR A 308 22.52 -0.62 0.42
C THR A 308 22.78 -1.90 -0.37
N ASN A 309 23.53 -2.85 0.21
CA ASN A 309 23.79 -4.16 -0.40
C ASN A 309 22.64 -5.17 -0.19
N HIS A 310 21.71 -4.89 0.73
CA HIS A 310 20.62 -5.78 1.14
C HIS A 310 19.23 -5.14 1.06
N ARG A 311 19.16 -3.81 1.07
CA ARG A 311 17.92 -3.03 1.09
C ARG A 311 18.04 -1.81 0.20
N TYR A 312 16.92 -1.43 -0.38
CA TYR A 312 16.75 -0.18 -1.13
C TYR A 312 15.30 0.26 -0.99
N PHE A 313 15.02 1.56 -1.17
CA PHE A 313 13.64 2.00 -1.23
C PHE A 313 12.97 1.42 -2.46
N ALA A 314 11.83 0.77 -2.24
CA ALA A 314 11.01 0.24 -3.31
C ALA A 314 10.70 1.32 -4.35
N THR A 315 10.73 0.90 -5.60
CA THR A 315 10.42 1.70 -6.77
C THR A 315 9.11 1.25 -7.37
N VAL A 316 8.70 1.92 -8.44
CA VAL A 316 7.44 1.62 -9.13
C VAL A 316 7.48 0.31 -9.94
N ASN A 317 8.68 -0.26 -10.10
CA ASN A 317 8.86 -1.58 -10.70
C ASN A 317 8.76 -2.71 -9.66
N ASP A 318 8.86 -2.36 -8.38
CA ASP A 318 8.75 -3.32 -7.29
C ASP A 318 7.28 -3.61 -7.02
N ARG A 319 6.93 -4.89 -7.12
CA ARG A 319 5.58 -5.33 -6.79
C ARG A 319 5.42 -5.36 -5.26
N PRO A 320 4.47 -4.60 -4.70
CA PRO A 320 4.15 -4.74 -3.28
C PRO A 320 3.48 -6.10 -2.99
N TRP A 321 2.90 -6.75 -4.02
CA TRP A 321 2.37 -8.13 -4.03
C TRP A 321 2.31 -8.70 -5.45
#